data_AF-A0A968KDP0-F1
#
_entry.id   AF-A0A968KDP0-F1
#
_cell.length_a   1.000
_cell.length_b   1.000
_cell.length_c   1.000
_cell.angle_alpha   90.00
_cell.angle_beta   90.00
_cell.angle_gamma   90.00
#
_symmetry.space_group_name_H-M   'P 1'
#
loop_
_entity.id
_entity.type
_entity.pdbx_description
1 polymer ?
#
loop_
_entity_poly.entity_id
_entity_poly.type
_entity_poly.pdbx_seq_one_letter_code
_entity_poly.pdbx_strand_id
1 'polypeptide(L)'
;MTNYRQTHYTASESVEKAFTAPVDDTTTTVSLSTSSAAATGLTNGSVYRLWSDVNCFVVFTDGGSTAADTDDMPLTAEIPEFFRLTGTTRIAAIVAAGTGTLYITKMA
;
A
#
# COMPACT_ATOMS: atom_id res chain seq x y z
N MET A 1 -37.47 17.19 51.06
CA MET A 1 -36.05 17.42 50.72
C MET A 1 -35.75 16.61 49.47
N THR A 2 -35.71 17.26 48.31
CA THR A 2 -35.57 16.60 47.01
C THR A 2 -34.12 16.70 46.56
N ASN A 3 -33.42 15.57 46.51
CA ASN A 3 -32.02 15.51 46.08
C ASN A 3 -31.95 15.49 44.55
N TYR A 4 -31.38 16.54 43.96
CA TYR A 4 -31.13 16.64 42.52
C TYR A 4 -29.82 15.91 42.20
N ARG A 5 -29.88 14.77 41.49
CA ARG A 5 -28.69 14.09 40.98
C ARG A 5 -28.21 14.79 39.71
N GLN A 6 -27.02 15.38 39.76
CA GLN A 6 -26.33 15.94 38.61
C GLN A 6 -25.69 14.81 37.80
N THR A 7 -26.21 14.54 36.60
CA THR A 7 -25.59 13.65 35.61
C THR A 7 -24.52 14.43 34.87
N HIS A 8 -23.25 14.21 35.23
CA HIS A 8 -22.13 14.65 34.39
C HIS A 8 -22.07 13.74 33.16
N TYR A 9 -22.37 14.29 31.98
CA TYR A 9 -22.05 13.68 30.69
C TYR A 9 -20.68 14.17 30.25
N THR A 10 -19.72 13.26 30.04
CA THR A 10 -18.46 13.55 29.36
C THR A 10 -18.40 12.66 28.12
N ALA A 11 -18.63 13.26 26.95
CA ALA A 11 -18.26 12.74 25.64
C ALA A 11 -17.22 13.74 25.10
N SER A 12 -16.14 13.40 24.42
CA SER A 12 -15.82 12.26 23.58
C SER A 12 -14.30 12.27 23.42
N GLU A 13 -13.59 11.26 23.90
CA GLU A 13 -12.23 11.02 23.41
C GLU A 13 -12.39 10.34 22.05
N SER A 14 -12.08 11.07 20.97
CA SER A 14 -11.98 10.50 19.64
C SER A 14 -10.86 9.46 19.68
N VAL A 15 -11.20 8.20 19.91
CA VAL A 15 -10.25 7.10 19.76
C VAL A 15 -10.02 6.97 18.26
N GLU A 16 -9.04 7.72 17.75
CA GLU A 16 -8.45 7.43 16.44
C GLU A 16 -7.73 6.09 16.59
N LYS A 17 -8.48 5.00 16.39
CA LYS A 17 -7.90 3.68 16.27
C LYS A 17 -7.14 3.66 14.94
N ALA A 18 -5.86 4.01 14.99
CA ALA A 18 -4.94 3.75 13.89
C ALA A 18 -5.09 2.27 13.53
N PHE A 19 -5.64 2.00 12.35
CA PHE A 19 -5.68 0.65 11.82
C PHE A 19 -4.26 0.30 11.36
N THR A 20 -3.45 -0.21 12.29
CA THR A 20 -2.21 -0.88 11.95
C THR A 20 -2.57 -2.33 11.67
N ALA A 21 -2.79 -2.68 10.40
CA ALA A 21 -2.86 -4.09 10.01
C ALA A 21 -1.53 -4.76 10.42
N PRO A 22 -1.58 -5.96 11.03
CA PRO A 22 -0.36 -6.68 11.38
C PRO A 22 0.50 -6.87 10.12
N VAL A 23 1.79 -6.61 10.22
CA VAL A 23 2.74 -6.70 9.10
C VAL A 23 3.47 -8.04 9.22
N ASP A 24 3.54 -8.82 8.14
CA ASP A 24 4.18 -10.15 8.11
C ASP A 24 5.72 -10.01 7.89
N ASP A 25 6.27 -8.84 8.24
CA ASP A 25 7.65 -8.31 8.16
C ASP A 25 8.42 -8.44 6.83
N THR A 26 7.85 -9.03 5.77
CA THR A 26 8.55 -9.12 4.49
C THR A 26 8.28 -7.90 3.61
N THR A 27 9.28 -7.02 3.48
CA THR A 27 9.28 -5.92 2.52
C THR A 27 10.23 -6.23 1.37
N THR A 28 9.70 -6.18 0.15
CA THR A 28 10.50 -6.19 -1.09
C THR A 28 10.58 -4.76 -1.61
N THR A 29 11.76 -4.34 -2.05
CA THR A 29 11.95 -3.03 -2.69
C THR A 29 12.16 -3.20 -4.19
N VAL A 30 11.66 -2.23 -4.96
CA VAL A 30 11.85 -2.13 -6.40
C VAL A 30 12.42 -0.76 -6.70
N SER A 31 13.64 -0.72 -7.26
CA SER A 31 14.21 0.51 -7.78
C SER A 31 13.45 0.95 -9.02
N LEU A 32 12.96 2.19 -9.01
CA LEU A 32 12.16 2.76 -10.08
C LEU A 32 13.00 3.64 -10.99
N SER A 33 12.70 3.57 -12.28
CA SER A 33 13.24 4.44 -13.31
C SER A 33 12.20 4.62 -14.43
N THR A 34 12.57 5.31 -15.49
CA THR A 34 11.76 5.37 -16.73
C THR A 34 11.72 4.03 -17.50
N SER A 35 12.43 3.01 -17.02
CA SER A 35 12.27 1.62 -17.45
C SER A 35 11.51 0.84 -16.37
N SER A 36 10.56 0.02 -16.79
CA SER A 36 9.78 -0.80 -15.85
C SER A 36 10.67 -1.80 -15.10
N ALA A 37 10.43 -1.92 -13.81
CA ALA A 37 11.04 -2.91 -12.92
C ALA A 37 9.94 -3.65 -12.14
N ALA A 38 10.22 -4.83 -11.61
CA ALA A 38 9.19 -5.62 -10.95
C ALA A 38 9.69 -6.43 -9.75
N ALA A 39 8.82 -6.54 -8.75
CA ALA A 39 8.92 -7.56 -7.72
C ALA A 39 8.20 -8.83 -8.17
N THR A 40 8.82 -9.98 -7.96
CA THR A 40 8.29 -11.30 -8.32
C THR A 40 8.19 -12.20 -7.09
N GLY A 41 7.53 -13.35 -7.21
CA GLY A 41 7.40 -14.30 -6.10
C GLY A 41 6.46 -13.83 -4.99
N LEU A 42 5.56 -12.89 -5.28
CA LEU A 42 4.54 -12.44 -4.34
C LEU A 42 3.49 -13.54 -4.17
N THR A 43 2.96 -13.64 -2.95
CA THR A 43 2.00 -14.68 -2.58
C THR A 43 0.59 -14.26 -3.01
N ASN A 44 0.01 -15.04 -3.93
CA ASN A 44 -1.39 -14.85 -4.34
C ASN A 44 -2.33 -14.98 -3.13
N GLY A 45 -3.35 -14.13 -3.05
CA GLY A 45 -4.34 -14.10 -1.99
C GLY A 45 -3.95 -13.24 -0.77
N SER A 46 -2.66 -12.87 -0.64
CA SER A 46 -2.17 -11.98 0.42
C SER A 46 -2.48 -10.50 0.15
N VAL A 47 -2.54 -9.72 1.22
CA VAL A 47 -2.66 -8.25 1.16
C VAL A 47 -1.25 -7.66 1.22
N TYR A 48 -0.99 -6.67 0.38
CA TYR A 48 0.26 -5.94 0.34
C TYR A 48 -0.01 -4.44 0.50
N ARG A 49 0.83 -3.79 1.30
CA ARG A 49 0.96 -2.34 1.33
C ARG A 49 2.02 -1.92 0.32
N LEU A 50 1.65 -1.02 -0.59
CA LEU A 50 2.54 -0.36 -1.54
C LEU A 50 2.76 1.07 -1.06
N TRP A 51 4.01 1.49 -1.00
CA TRP A 51 4.40 2.85 -0.65
C TRP A 51 5.61 3.25 -1.51
N SER A 52 5.61 4.45 -2.06
CA SER A 52 6.69 4.92 -2.94
C SER A 52 7.15 6.31 -2.49
N ASP A 53 8.44 6.60 -2.64
CA ASP A 53 9.01 7.94 -2.40
C ASP A 53 8.72 8.93 -3.54
N VAL A 54 8.27 8.42 -4.69
CA VAL A 54 7.92 9.19 -5.89
C VAL A 54 6.59 8.72 -6.50
N ASN A 55 5.94 9.59 -7.27
CA ASN A 55 4.76 9.21 -8.05
C ASN A 55 5.18 8.16 -9.09
N CYS A 56 4.44 7.06 -9.16
CA CYS A 56 4.74 5.97 -10.08
C CYS A 56 3.45 5.35 -10.62
N PHE A 57 3.60 4.43 -11.56
CA PHE A 57 2.52 3.65 -12.14
C PHE A 57 2.82 2.17 -11.92
N VAL A 58 1.81 1.38 -11.58
CA VAL A 58 1.97 -0.04 -11.27
C VAL A 58 0.94 -0.90 -11.97
N VAL A 59 1.37 -2.11 -12.33
CA VAL A 59 0.51 -3.16 -12.87
C VAL A 59 0.70 -4.45 -12.08
N PHE A 60 -0.42 -5.11 -11.79
CA PHE A 60 -0.47 -6.42 -11.14
C PHE A 60 -0.60 -7.49 -12.22
N THR A 61 0.29 -8.49 -12.22
CA THR A 61 0.32 -9.50 -13.28
C THR A 61 0.76 -10.87 -12.73
N ASP A 62 0.39 -11.94 -13.42
CA ASP A 62 0.80 -13.33 -13.17
C ASP A 62 1.71 -13.86 -14.28
N GLY A 63 3.00 -14.01 -13.98
CA GLY A 63 3.94 -14.53 -14.96
C GLY A 63 4.05 -13.67 -16.23
N GLY A 64 5.01 -13.99 -17.10
CA GLY A 64 5.26 -13.21 -18.32
C GLY A 64 5.90 -11.83 -18.10
N SER A 65 6.09 -11.11 -19.22
CA SER A 65 6.78 -9.82 -19.30
C SER A 65 5.80 -8.66 -19.49
N THR A 66 4.80 -8.53 -18.64
CA THR A 66 4.03 -7.29 -18.59
C THR A 66 4.89 -6.23 -17.88
N ALA A 67 5.45 -5.34 -18.68
CA ALA A 67 6.10 -4.13 -18.19
C ALA A 67 5.02 -3.12 -17.81
N ALA A 68 5.23 -2.40 -16.71
CA ALA A 68 4.39 -1.25 -16.37
C ALA A 68 4.65 -0.11 -17.37
N ASP A 69 3.61 0.64 -17.69
CA ASP A 69 3.68 1.89 -18.46
C ASP A 69 2.97 3.04 -17.71
N THR A 70 2.88 4.21 -18.34
CA THR A 70 2.29 5.42 -17.72
C THR A 70 0.76 5.50 -17.82
N ASP A 71 0.12 4.52 -18.47
CA ASP A 71 -1.34 4.40 -18.56
C ASP A 71 -1.90 3.42 -17.49
N ASP A 72 -1.01 2.71 -16.79
CA ASP A 72 -1.33 1.83 -15.67
C ASP A 72 -1.81 2.58 -14.41
N MET A 73 -2.10 1.82 -13.34
CA MET A 73 -2.64 2.37 -12.10
C MET A 73 -1.64 3.33 -11.43
N PRO A 74 -1.97 4.62 -11.23
CA PRO A 74 -1.08 5.55 -10.57
C PRO A 74 -1.02 5.27 -9.06
N LEU A 75 0.18 5.37 -8.49
CA LEU A 75 0.42 5.46 -7.06
C LEU A 75 0.98 6.84 -6.73
N THR A 76 0.34 7.50 -5.76
CA THR A 76 0.79 8.82 -5.30
C THR A 76 1.95 8.66 -4.32
N ALA A 77 2.98 9.50 -4.48
CA ALA A 77 4.15 9.54 -3.60
C ALA A 77 3.74 9.70 -2.13
N GLU A 78 4.46 9.01 -1.26
CA GLU A 78 4.36 9.07 0.20
C GLU A 78 3.00 8.65 0.79
N ILE A 79 2.07 8.14 -0.03
CA ILE A 79 0.76 7.65 0.40
C ILE A 79 0.74 6.11 0.32
N PRO A 80 0.52 5.40 1.45
CA PRO A 80 0.43 3.95 1.43
C PRO A 80 -0.92 3.50 0.86
N GLU A 81 -0.89 2.59 -0.10
CA GLU A 81 -2.07 1.96 -0.68
C GLU A 81 -2.04 0.44 -0.43
N PHE A 82 -3.22 -0.17 -0.29
CA PHE A 82 -3.34 -1.58 0.13
C PHE A 82 -4.11 -2.38 -0.92
N PHE A 83 -3.50 -3.45 -1.41
CA PHE A 83 -4.07 -4.31 -2.45
C PHE A 83 -4.04 -5.76 -2.03
N ARG A 84 -5.15 -6.46 -2.25
CA ARG A 84 -5.17 -7.92 -2.19
C ARG A 84 -4.81 -8.45 -3.57
N LEU A 85 -3.76 -9.26 -3.66
CA LEU A 85 -3.43 -9.92 -4.91
C LEU A 85 -4.39 -11.07 -5.15
N THR A 86 -5.03 -11.07 -6.32
CA THR A 86 -5.94 -12.14 -6.76
C THR A 86 -5.52 -12.59 -8.15
N GLY A 87 -5.00 -13.81 -8.24
CA GLY A 87 -4.50 -14.36 -9.50
C GLY A 87 -3.24 -13.64 -9.99
N THR A 88 -2.49 -12.95 -9.15
CA THR A 88 -1.25 -12.24 -9.50
C THR A 88 -0.14 -12.57 -8.50
N THR A 89 1.10 -12.63 -8.99
CA THR A 89 2.30 -12.97 -8.20
C THR A 89 3.47 -12.02 -8.47
N ARG A 90 3.21 -10.95 -9.24
CA ARG A 90 4.17 -9.94 -9.64
C ARG A 90 3.50 -8.56 -9.60
N ILE A 91 4.27 -7.57 -9.16
CA ILE A 91 3.95 -6.14 -9.28
C ILE A 91 5.08 -5.51 -10.07
N ALA A 92 4.77 -4.94 -11.23
CA ALA A 92 5.69 -4.13 -12.00
C ALA A 92 5.38 -2.65 -11.79
N ALA A 93 6.40 -1.80 -11.89
CA ALA A 93 6.31 -0.38 -11.63
C ALA A 93 7.23 0.43 -12.56
N ILE A 94 6.85 1.68 -12.84
CA ILE A 94 7.62 2.64 -13.65
C ILE A 94 7.37 4.06 -13.14
N VAL A 95 8.31 4.97 -13.38
CA VAL A 95 8.10 6.41 -13.20
C VAL A 95 8.14 7.14 -14.54
N ALA A 96 7.33 8.18 -14.70
CA ALA A 96 7.36 8.98 -15.94
C ALA A 96 8.68 9.74 -16.11
N ALA A 97 9.34 10.11 -15.01
CA ALA A 97 10.64 10.78 -15.00
C ALA A 97 11.38 10.53 -13.68
N GLY A 98 12.71 10.63 -13.72
CA GLY A 98 13.56 10.49 -12.53
C GLY A 98 13.74 9.05 -12.06
N THR A 99 14.00 8.89 -10.77
CA THR A 99 14.23 7.61 -10.10
C THR A 99 13.61 7.65 -8.70
N GLY A 100 13.28 6.48 -8.16
CA GLY A 100 12.76 6.34 -6.80
C GLY A 100 12.77 4.89 -6.35
N THR A 101 12.04 4.60 -5.28
CA THR A 101 11.91 3.26 -4.71
C THR A 101 10.46 2.98 -4.34
N LEU A 102 9.92 1.89 -4.88
CA LEU A 102 8.66 1.30 -4.42
C LEU A 102 8.96 0.26 -3.34
N TYR A 103 8.21 0.34 -2.25
CA TYR A 103 8.26 -0.57 -1.11
C TYR A 103 6.98 -1.40 -1.10
N ILE A 104 7.11 -2.72 -1.19
CA ILE A 104 6.01 -3.69 -1.23
C ILE A 104 6.10 -4.53 0.03
N THR A 105 5.25 -4.26 1.00
CA THR A 105 5.23 -4.93 2.31
C THR A 105 4.05 -5.88 2.39
N LYS A 106 4.29 -7.17 2.70
CA LYS A 106 3.21 -8.13 2.93
C LYS A 106 2.55 -7.87 4.29
N MET A 107 1.22 -7.87 4.31
CA MET A 107 0.41 -7.74 5.53
C MET A 107 -0.03 -9.14 6.00
N ALA A 108 -0.12 -9.33 7.32
CA ALA A 108 -0.48 -10.59 7.96
C ALA A 108 -1.99 -10.81 8.05
#